data_AF-A0A7S1H742-F1
#
_entry.id   AF-A0A7S1H742-F1
#
_cell.length_a   1.000
_cell.length_b   1.000
_cell.length_c   1.000
_cell.angle_alpha   90.00
_cell.angle_beta   90.00
_cell.angle_gamma   90.00
#
_symmetry.space_group_name_H-M   'P 1'
#
loop_
_entity.id
_entity.type
_entity.pdbx_description
1 polymer ?
#
loop_
_entity_poly.entity_id
_entity_poly.type
_entity_poly.pdbx_seq_one_letter_code
_entity_poly.pdbx_strand_id
1 'polypeptide(L)'
;SWYQVRLRGVRGTASTSDIALDRITVSTANTAVATTSATTKNRRLSYQLVPSSRLYMGLHTSGSPFSVYVRPSTTYLPASVCGGSPGCTTPQTQSASAETTLTITLNDIYGNSRSAVAAVDGSIPNTLYNSKHEDGIVCYLESDTDPNMRLYGFVSFVSGSQYQVTFVPSGLDQTATQRT
;
A
#
# COMPACT_ATOMS: atom_id res chain seq x y z
N SER A 1 -7.16 45.55 6.17
CA SER A 1 -7.51 44.70 7.32
C SER A 1 -8.45 43.61 6.89
N TRP A 2 -8.21 42.35 7.29
CA TRP A 2 -9.12 41.24 7.00
C TRP A 2 -10.04 41.00 8.20
N TYR A 3 -11.27 40.55 7.93
CA TYR A 3 -12.24 40.21 8.95
C TYR A 3 -12.86 38.84 8.65
N GLN A 4 -13.38 38.18 9.68
CA GLN A 4 -14.04 36.89 9.60
C GLN A 4 -15.43 36.98 10.24
N VAL A 5 -16.45 36.47 9.55
CA VAL A 5 -17.78 36.25 10.12
C VAL A 5 -17.80 34.85 10.74
N ARG A 6 -18.13 34.75 12.03
CA ARG A 6 -18.25 33.48 12.76
C ARG A 6 -19.68 33.32 13.25
N LEU A 7 -20.36 32.28 12.77
CA LEU A 7 -21.71 31.92 13.18
C LEU A 7 -21.62 30.78 14.21
N ARG A 8 -22.31 30.92 15.36
CA ARG A 8 -22.35 29.90 16.41
C ARG A 8 -23.79 29.52 16.71
N GLY A 9 -24.15 28.28 16.43
CA GLY A 9 -25.39 27.69 16.93
C GLY A 9 -25.23 27.30 18.40
N VAL A 10 -26.20 27.66 19.24
CA VAL A 10 -26.30 27.19 20.62
C VAL A 10 -27.60 26.42 20.75
N ARG A 11 -27.52 25.14 21.13
CA ARG A 11 -28.71 24.29 21.33
C ARG A 11 -29.19 24.45 22.78
N GLY A 12 -30.48 24.77 22.96
CA GLY A 12 -31.14 24.71 24.26
C GLY A 12 -31.57 23.29 24.63
N THR A 13 -31.93 23.07 25.89
CA THR A 13 -32.25 21.73 26.44
C THR A 13 -33.55 21.10 25.94
N ALA A 14 -34.40 21.85 25.21
CA ALA A 14 -35.74 21.41 24.80
C ALA A 14 -35.97 21.32 23.28
N SER A 15 -34.91 21.32 22.46
CA SER A 15 -35.06 21.30 21.00
C SER A 15 -35.13 19.87 20.43
N THR A 16 -36.18 19.59 19.66
CA THR A 16 -36.30 18.39 18.80
C THR A 16 -35.80 18.63 17.37
N SER A 17 -35.40 19.85 17.02
CA SER A 17 -34.96 20.23 15.67
C SER A 17 -33.59 20.91 15.63
N ASP A 18 -33.08 21.11 14.41
CA ASP A 18 -31.77 21.69 14.13
C ASP A 18 -31.87 23.15 13.61
N ILE A 19 -30.74 23.84 13.58
CA ILE A 19 -30.61 25.17 12.99
C ILE A 19 -30.20 25.01 11.52
N ALA A 20 -31.06 25.45 10.60
CA ALA A 20 -30.72 25.55 9.18
C ALA A 20 -30.47 27.01 8.82
N LEU A 21 -29.37 27.28 8.13
CA LEU A 21 -29.04 28.58 7.57
C LEU A 21 -29.13 28.47 6.05
N ASP A 22 -29.76 29.44 5.42
CA ASP A 22 -29.81 29.56 3.96
C ASP A 22 -29.73 31.05 3.58
N ARG A 23 -29.16 31.32 2.39
CA ARG A 23 -28.96 32.67 1.81
C ARG A 23 -28.30 33.68 2.74
N ILE A 24 -27.09 33.38 3.21
CA ILE A 24 -26.25 34.35 3.92
C ILE A 24 -25.66 35.35 2.92
N THR A 25 -26.03 36.63 3.06
CA THR A 25 -25.49 37.72 2.23
C THR A 25 -24.75 38.72 3.13
N VAL A 26 -23.55 39.12 2.72
CA VAL A 26 -22.74 40.15 3.41
C VAL A 26 -22.63 41.35 2.48
N SER A 27 -22.98 42.54 2.95
CA SER A 27 -22.83 43.79 2.20
C SER A 27 -22.22 44.89 3.08
N THR A 28 -21.55 45.85 2.44
CA THR A 28 -20.96 47.02 3.09
C THR A 28 -21.90 48.24 3.08
N ALA A 29 -23.15 48.06 2.63
CA ALA A 29 -24.12 49.15 2.53
C ALA A 29 -24.75 49.48 3.90
N ASN A 30 -25.03 50.77 4.15
CA ASN A 30 -25.76 51.23 5.33
C ASN A 30 -27.14 50.57 5.40
N THR A 31 -27.41 49.87 6.50
CA THR A 31 -28.62 49.06 6.68
C THR A 31 -29.78 49.95 7.14
N ALA A 32 -30.47 50.58 6.20
CA ALA A 32 -31.80 51.13 6.42
C ALA A 32 -32.83 50.25 5.69
N VAL A 33 -33.10 49.07 6.24
CA VAL A 33 -34.13 48.18 5.68
C VAL A 33 -35.15 47.91 6.77
N ALA A 34 -36.30 48.59 6.67
CA ALA A 34 -37.52 48.18 7.36
C ALA A 34 -37.82 46.73 6.96
N THR A 35 -37.70 45.81 7.92
CA THR A 35 -37.93 44.39 7.67
C THR A 35 -39.44 44.16 7.59
N THR A 36 -39.99 44.10 6.37
CA THR A 36 -41.34 43.57 6.20
C THR A 36 -41.26 42.06 6.38
N SER A 37 -41.71 41.56 7.53
CA SER A 37 -41.98 40.13 7.72
C SER A 37 -43.18 39.76 6.85
N ALA A 38 -42.93 39.43 5.59
CA ALA A 38 -43.93 38.82 4.75
C ALA A 38 -44.14 37.39 5.23
N THR A 39 -45.29 37.13 5.86
CA THR A 39 -45.76 35.77 6.20
C THR A 39 -45.75 34.95 4.93
N THR A 40 -44.73 34.11 4.76
CA THR A 40 -44.57 33.33 3.55
C THR A 40 -45.63 32.25 3.58
N LYS A 41 -46.65 32.35 2.71
CA LYS A 41 -47.57 31.24 2.46
C LYS A 41 -46.71 30.00 2.24
N ASN A 42 -46.94 28.95 3.02
CA ASN A 42 -46.27 27.65 2.94
C ASN A 42 -46.33 27.12 1.50
N ARG A 43 -45.36 27.52 0.68
CA ARG A 43 -45.16 26.97 -0.64
C ARG A 43 -44.47 25.65 -0.37
N ARG A 44 -45.23 24.55 -0.41
CA ARG A 44 -44.69 23.19 -0.32
C ARG A 44 -43.64 23.04 -1.42
N LEU A 45 -42.38 23.21 -1.05
CA LEU A 45 -41.25 22.89 -1.89
C LEU A 45 -41.13 21.36 -1.85
N SER A 46 -41.56 20.70 -2.92
CA SER A 46 -41.27 19.29 -3.11
C SER A 46 -39.76 19.16 -3.27
N TYR A 47 -39.07 18.69 -2.24
CA TYR A 47 -37.65 18.34 -2.37
C TYR A 47 -37.57 17.05 -3.17
N GLN A 48 -36.88 17.11 -4.30
CA GLN A 48 -36.51 15.91 -5.03
C GLN A 48 -35.15 15.47 -4.52
N LEU A 49 -35.09 14.26 -3.96
CA LEU A 49 -33.81 13.63 -3.62
C LEU A 49 -33.04 13.42 -4.93
N VAL A 50 -31.99 14.21 -5.16
CA VAL A 50 -31.09 14.02 -6.30
C VAL A 50 -29.91 13.16 -5.82
N PRO A 51 -29.76 11.92 -6.30
CA PRO A 51 -28.62 11.08 -5.94
C PRO A 51 -27.30 11.75 -6.32
N SER A 52 -26.25 11.55 -5.53
CA SER A 52 -24.93 12.16 -5.76
C SER A 52 -24.35 11.84 -7.14
N SER A 53 -24.71 10.70 -7.74
CA SER A 53 -24.34 10.32 -9.11
C SER A 53 -24.89 11.25 -10.19
N ARG A 54 -25.91 12.07 -9.89
CA ARG A 54 -26.47 13.10 -10.78
C ARG A 54 -25.98 14.51 -10.44
N LEU A 55 -25.31 14.70 -9.32
CA LEU A 55 -24.77 16.00 -8.90
C LEU A 55 -23.34 16.23 -9.41
N TYR A 56 -22.61 15.15 -9.73
CA TYR A 56 -21.23 15.22 -10.19
C TYR A 56 -21.01 14.31 -11.40
N MET A 57 -20.96 14.90 -12.59
CA MET A 57 -20.44 14.23 -13.77
C MET A 57 -18.94 14.50 -13.84
N GLY A 58 -18.12 13.50 -13.54
CA GLY A 58 -16.67 13.58 -13.76
C GLY A 58 -16.38 13.55 -15.25
N LEU A 59 -16.03 14.69 -15.83
CA LEU A 59 -15.46 14.75 -17.18
C LEU A 59 -13.96 14.53 -17.10
N HIS A 60 -13.42 13.73 -18.01
CA HIS A 60 -11.97 13.65 -18.20
C HIS A 60 -11.43 15.02 -18.58
N THR A 61 -10.39 15.48 -17.89
CA THR A 61 -9.63 16.65 -18.34
C THR A 61 -8.80 16.29 -19.57
N SER A 62 -8.44 17.29 -20.37
CA SER A 62 -7.52 17.08 -21.51
C SER A 62 -6.26 16.33 -21.07
N GLY A 63 -5.86 15.30 -21.83
CA GLY A 63 -4.70 14.46 -21.53
C GLY A 63 -4.96 13.27 -20.58
N SER A 64 -6.20 13.07 -20.12
CA SER A 64 -6.60 11.87 -19.39
C SER A 64 -6.88 10.69 -20.35
N PRO A 65 -6.61 9.43 -19.95
CA PRO A 65 -6.06 9.00 -18.66
C PRO A 65 -4.58 9.36 -18.48
N PHE A 66 -4.21 9.78 -17.28
CA PHE A 66 -2.81 9.98 -16.89
C PHE A 66 -2.20 8.66 -16.42
N SER A 67 -0.97 8.40 -16.84
CA SER A 67 -0.17 7.27 -16.34
C SER A 67 0.91 7.79 -15.41
N VAL A 68 0.96 7.26 -14.18
CA VAL A 68 2.01 7.57 -13.21
C VAL A 68 2.90 6.34 -13.07
N TYR A 69 4.19 6.51 -13.31
CA TYR A 69 5.18 5.48 -13.04
C TYR A 69 5.68 5.64 -11.60
N VAL A 70 5.36 4.67 -10.74
CA VAL A 70 5.83 4.63 -9.35
C VAL A 70 7.06 3.75 -9.29
N ARG A 71 8.19 4.32 -8.85
CA ARG A 71 9.39 3.56 -8.54
C ARG A 71 9.27 2.99 -7.12
N PRO A 72 9.46 1.68 -6.92
CA PRO A 72 9.55 1.10 -5.58
C PRO A 72 10.70 1.71 -4.77
N SER A 73 10.52 1.80 -3.45
CA SER A 73 11.56 2.24 -2.52
C SER A 73 12.57 1.10 -2.21
N THR A 74 13.46 1.31 -1.24
CA THR A 74 14.38 0.30 -0.71
C THR A 74 13.63 -0.93 -0.18
N THR A 75 14.27 -2.11 -0.23
CA THR A 75 13.69 -3.35 0.31
C THR A 75 13.36 -3.17 1.78
N TYR A 76 12.17 -3.60 2.16
CA TYR A 76 11.72 -3.66 3.54
C TYR A 76 11.38 -5.11 3.90
N LEU A 77 12.29 -5.76 4.63
CA LEU A 77 12.16 -7.18 4.98
C LEU A 77 10.82 -7.53 5.65
N PRO A 78 10.27 -6.73 6.60
CA PRO A 78 9.00 -7.05 7.22
C PRO A 78 7.78 -7.03 6.27
N ALA A 79 7.86 -6.33 5.14
CA ALA A 79 6.80 -6.35 4.12
C ALA A 79 7.05 -7.42 3.04
N SER A 80 8.25 -8.00 2.99
CA SER A 80 8.61 -9.05 2.04
C SER A 80 7.97 -10.37 2.46
N VAL A 81 7.63 -11.21 1.49
CA VAL A 81 6.90 -12.47 1.77
C VAL A 81 7.69 -13.67 1.26
N CYS A 82 7.76 -14.70 2.09
CA CYS A 82 8.24 -16.03 1.71
C CYS A 82 7.03 -16.86 1.25
N GLY A 83 7.07 -17.39 0.04
CA GLY A 83 6.10 -18.33 -0.51
C GLY A 83 6.77 -19.61 -1.01
N GLY A 84 5.99 -20.68 -1.15
CA GLY A 84 6.50 -21.99 -1.55
C GLY A 84 6.45 -23.01 -0.40
N SER A 85 5.90 -24.17 -0.72
CA SER A 85 5.88 -25.34 0.16
C SER A 85 7.08 -26.22 -0.19
N PRO A 86 7.84 -26.74 0.79
CA PRO A 86 7.59 -26.68 2.24
C PRO A 86 8.26 -25.50 2.98
N GLY A 87 9.07 -24.68 2.30
CA GLY A 87 10.07 -23.82 2.95
C GLY A 87 9.57 -22.57 3.71
N CYS A 88 8.32 -22.13 3.53
CA CYS A 88 7.86 -20.84 4.09
C CYS A 88 6.71 -20.93 5.11
N THR A 89 6.08 -22.09 5.31
CA THR A 89 4.77 -22.16 6.00
C THR A 89 4.82 -22.64 7.45
N THR A 90 5.96 -23.14 7.94
CA THR A 90 6.16 -23.53 9.36
C THR A 90 7.66 -23.57 9.67
N PRO A 91 8.08 -23.46 10.95
CA PRO A 91 9.41 -23.92 11.35
C PRO A 91 9.46 -25.41 11.08
N GLN A 92 9.92 -25.77 9.87
CA GLN A 92 10.10 -27.15 9.49
C GLN A 92 11.48 -27.57 9.95
N THR A 93 11.51 -28.55 10.85
CA THR A 93 12.64 -29.46 10.97
C THR A 93 12.77 -30.19 9.65
N GLN A 94 13.47 -29.59 8.68
CA GLN A 94 13.79 -30.26 7.44
C GLN A 94 14.91 -31.26 7.72
N SER A 95 14.73 -32.49 7.25
CA SER A 95 15.80 -33.48 7.27
C SER A 95 16.96 -32.94 6.44
N ALA A 96 18.18 -32.97 6.99
CA ALA A 96 19.40 -32.50 6.33
C ALA A 96 19.69 -33.18 4.97
N SER A 97 18.90 -34.20 4.61
CA SER A 97 19.03 -35.05 3.44
C SER A 97 18.18 -34.64 2.22
N ALA A 98 17.29 -33.65 2.32
CA ALA A 98 16.40 -33.26 1.22
C ALA A 98 16.75 -31.86 0.68
N GLU A 99 16.70 -31.70 -0.65
CA GLU A 99 16.79 -30.38 -1.27
C GLU A 99 15.52 -29.58 -0.97
N THR A 100 15.72 -28.35 -0.49
CA THR A 100 14.63 -27.46 -0.13
C THR A 100 14.67 -26.24 -1.02
N THR A 101 13.55 -25.96 -1.68
CA THR A 101 13.41 -24.76 -2.48
C THR A 101 12.28 -23.90 -1.94
N LEU A 102 12.55 -22.60 -1.79
CA LEU A 102 11.57 -21.60 -1.38
C LEU A 102 11.61 -20.38 -2.30
N THR A 103 10.53 -19.62 -2.33
CA THR A 103 10.41 -18.41 -3.15
C THR A 103 10.29 -17.20 -2.24
N ILE A 104 11.11 -16.18 -2.44
CA ILE A 104 11.05 -14.91 -1.72
C ILE A 104 10.56 -13.84 -2.67
N THR A 105 9.56 -13.08 -2.25
CA THR A 105 9.10 -11.87 -2.93
C THR A 105 9.52 -10.65 -2.12
N LEU A 106 10.40 -9.82 -2.69
CA LEU A 106 10.86 -8.60 -2.02
C LEU A 106 9.89 -7.44 -2.25
N ASN A 107 9.49 -6.79 -1.15
CA ASN A 107 8.63 -5.62 -1.18
C ASN A 107 9.31 -4.40 -0.53
N ASP A 108 8.89 -3.20 -0.91
CA ASP A 108 9.29 -1.96 -0.26
C ASP A 108 8.43 -1.66 0.99
N ILE A 109 8.73 -0.54 1.67
CA ILE A 109 8.00 -0.13 2.90
C ILE A 109 6.49 0.16 2.66
N TYR A 110 6.08 0.32 1.41
CA TYR A 110 4.71 0.59 1.01
C TYR A 110 4.00 -0.66 0.46
N GLY A 111 4.67 -1.82 0.47
CA GLY A 111 4.13 -3.08 -0.05
C GLY A 111 4.20 -3.21 -1.56
N ASN A 112 4.90 -2.31 -2.26
CA ASN A 112 5.13 -2.48 -3.69
C ASN A 112 6.19 -3.56 -3.90
N SER A 113 5.89 -4.49 -4.79
CA SER A 113 6.87 -5.47 -5.24
C SER A 113 8.06 -4.79 -5.91
N ARG A 114 9.26 -5.06 -5.40
CA ARG A 114 10.49 -4.65 -6.06
C ARG A 114 10.77 -5.62 -7.18
N SER A 115 10.49 -5.23 -8.42
CA SER A 115 10.99 -6.01 -9.55
C SER A 115 12.51 -6.07 -9.44
N ALA A 116 13.08 -7.28 -9.31
CA ALA A 116 14.41 -7.48 -9.83
C ALA A 116 14.30 -7.13 -11.31
N VAL A 117 15.20 -6.27 -11.77
CA VAL A 117 15.31 -6.01 -13.19
C VAL A 117 15.87 -7.30 -13.75
N ALA A 118 15.00 -8.14 -14.33
CA ALA A 118 15.46 -9.12 -15.29
C ALA A 118 16.34 -8.33 -16.27
N ALA A 119 17.55 -8.79 -16.53
CA ALA A 119 18.38 -8.26 -17.61
C ALA A 119 17.60 -8.47 -18.92
N VAL A 120 16.69 -7.56 -19.25
CA VAL A 120 15.93 -7.60 -20.49
C VAL A 120 16.84 -7.05 -21.56
N ASP A 121 17.19 -7.97 -22.44
CA ASP A 121 17.75 -7.79 -23.75
C ASP A 121 17.25 -6.50 -24.45
N GLY A 122 18.15 -5.52 -24.56
CA GLY A 122 18.37 -4.87 -25.84
C GLY A 122 17.73 -3.52 -26.18
N SER A 123 16.94 -2.83 -25.34
CA SER A 123 16.32 -1.56 -25.85
C SER A 123 16.08 -0.39 -24.88
N ILE A 124 16.50 -0.45 -23.63
CA ILE A 124 16.57 0.73 -22.75
C ILE A 124 17.98 0.81 -22.18
N PRO A 125 18.69 1.97 -22.20
CA PRO A 125 20.06 2.07 -21.68
C PRO A 125 20.08 1.73 -20.18
N ASN A 126 20.40 0.46 -19.90
CA ASN A 126 20.45 -0.15 -18.58
C ASN A 126 21.75 0.23 -17.83
N THR A 127 22.45 1.28 -18.26
CA THR A 127 23.76 1.67 -17.72
C THR A 127 23.71 2.35 -16.36
N LEU A 128 22.52 2.71 -15.85
CA LEU A 128 22.35 3.21 -14.48
C LEU A 128 21.75 2.20 -13.50
N TYR A 129 21.27 1.04 -13.97
CA TYR A 129 20.62 0.03 -13.13
C TYR A 129 21.40 -1.27 -12.99
N ASN A 130 22.37 -1.57 -13.86
CA ASN A 130 23.04 -2.87 -13.90
C ASN A 130 24.34 -2.97 -13.07
N SER A 131 24.80 -1.91 -12.40
CA SER A 131 26.03 -1.94 -11.59
C SER A 131 25.79 -1.97 -10.08
N LYS A 132 24.52 -1.97 -9.65
CA LYS A 132 24.13 -1.96 -8.23
C LYS A 132 22.87 -2.80 -7.97
N HIS A 133 22.87 -4.07 -8.35
CA HIS A 133 22.08 -5.04 -7.59
C HIS A 133 22.75 -5.20 -6.21
N GLU A 134 22.59 -4.18 -5.36
CA GLU A 134 23.09 -4.10 -3.98
C GLU A 134 22.27 -4.97 -3.03
N ASP A 135 21.23 -5.65 -3.51
CA ASP A 135 20.34 -6.39 -2.61
C ASP A 135 21.03 -7.57 -1.93
N GLY A 136 22.22 -8.00 -2.43
CA GLY A 136 23.18 -8.81 -1.67
C GLY A 136 22.52 -9.92 -0.88
N ILE A 137 21.54 -10.59 -1.49
CA ILE A 137 20.62 -11.45 -0.75
C ILE A 137 21.41 -12.68 -0.34
N VAL A 138 21.71 -12.77 0.96
CA VAL A 138 22.32 -13.94 1.57
C VAL A 138 21.23 -14.66 2.34
N CYS A 139 20.83 -15.82 1.85
CA CYS A 139 19.91 -16.71 2.55
C CYS A 139 20.71 -17.84 3.19
N TYR A 140 20.47 -18.08 4.47
CA TYR A 140 21.06 -19.20 5.20
C TYR A 140 20.04 -19.80 6.16
N LEU A 141 20.20 -21.10 6.42
CA LEU A 141 19.54 -21.78 7.53
C LEU A 141 20.52 -21.81 8.72
N GLU A 142 20.03 -21.48 9.91
CA GLU A 142 20.76 -21.67 11.17
C GLU A 142 20.29 -22.97 11.81
N SER A 143 21.22 -23.70 12.44
CA SER A 143 20.87 -24.87 13.23
C SER A 143 20.31 -24.45 14.59
N ASP A 144 19.22 -25.07 15.01
CA ASP A 144 18.66 -24.92 16.36
C ASP A 144 19.59 -25.54 17.44
N THR A 145 20.49 -26.45 17.06
CA THR A 145 21.38 -27.16 17.99
C THR A 145 22.81 -26.60 18.02
N ASP A 146 23.25 -25.94 16.96
CA ASP A 146 24.57 -25.30 16.89
C ASP A 146 24.47 -23.93 16.18
N PRO A 147 24.54 -22.80 16.93
CA PRO A 147 24.42 -21.47 16.34
C PRO A 147 25.59 -21.10 15.41
N ASN A 148 26.68 -21.88 15.40
CA ASN A 148 27.80 -21.66 14.47
C ASN A 148 27.60 -22.40 13.13
N MET A 149 26.62 -23.30 13.05
CA MET A 149 26.35 -24.06 11.84
C MET A 149 25.35 -23.30 10.96
N ARG A 150 25.81 -22.89 9.77
CA ARG A 150 25.00 -22.22 8.76
C ARG A 150 25.05 -22.96 7.43
N LEU A 151 23.88 -23.21 6.84
CA LEU A 151 23.77 -23.72 5.48
C LEU A 151 23.36 -22.58 4.56
N TYR A 152 24.24 -22.21 3.61
CA TYR A 152 23.96 -21.15 2.65
C TYR A 152 23.14 -21.68 1.48
N GLY A 153 22.09 -20.95 1.12
CA GLY A 153 21.24 -21.25 -0.04
C GLY A 153 21.77 -20.61 -1.31
N PHE A 154 21.55 -21.27 -2.44
CA PHE A 154 21.74 -20.71 -3.77
C PHE A 154 20.54 -19.84 -4.13
N VAL A 155 20.77 -18.54 -4.35
CA VAL A 155 19.71 -17.60 -4.74
C VAL A 155 19.73 -17.41 -6.25
N SER A 156 18.62 -17.69 -6.90
CA SER A 156 18.41 -17.43 -8.33
C SER A 156 17.24 -16.47 -8.52
N PHE A 157 17.34 -15.61 -9.52
CA PHE A 157 16.22 -14.75 -9.92
C PHE A 157 15.24 -15.55 -10.78
N VAL A 158 13.94 -15.44 -10.50
CA VAL A 158 12.90 -16.12 -11.28
C VAL A 158 12.25 -15.14 -12.26
N SER A 159 11.49 -14.17 -11.73
CA SER A 159 10.77 -13.18 -12.54
C SER A 159 10.24 -12.05 -11.66
N GLY A 160 10.06 -10.86 -12.22
CA GLY A 160 9.47 -9.73 -11.50
C GLY A 160 10.19 -9.48 -10.17
N SER A 161 9.51 -9.64 -9.04
CA SER A 161 10.05 -9.47 -7.68
C SER A 161 10.43 -10.76 -6.96
N GLN A 162 10.45 -11.88 -7.68
CA GLN A 162 10.59 -13.21 -7.10
C GLN A 162 12.00 -13.76 -7.27
N TYR A 163 12.52 -14.29 -6.17
CA TYR A 163 13.76 -15.03 -6.08
C TYR A 163 13.46 -16.44 -5.61
N GLN A 164 14.18 -17.41 -6.14
CA GLN A 164 14.16 -18.78 -5.69
C GLN A 164 15.43 -19.05 -4.89
N VAL A 165 15.29 -19.67 -3.73
CA VAL A 165 16.39 -20.05 -2.86
C VAL A 165 16.38 -21.56 -2.73
N THR A 166 17.49 -22.18 -3.12
CA THR A 166 17.67 -23.62 -3.06
C THR A 166 18.74 -23.96 -2.03
N PHE A 167 18.36 -24.73 -1.02
CA PHE A 167 19.28 -25.32 -0.06
C PHE A 167 19.55 -26.76 -0.49
N VAL A 168 20.81 -27.03 -0.85
CA VAL A 168 21.26 -28.38 -1.20
C VAL A 168 21.80 -29.04 0.08
N PRO A 169 21.42 -30.29 0.37
CA PRO A 169 22.03 -31.09 1.43
C PRO A 169 23.54 -31.00 1.33
N SER A 170 24.20 -30.55 2.39
CA SER A 170 25.65 -30.77 2.46
C SER A 170 25.84 -32.29 2.48
N GLY A 171 26.70 -32.84 1.63
CA GLY A 171 26.99 -34.29 1.60
C GLY A 171 27.62 -34.84 2.89
N LEU A 172 27.56 -34.10 3.99
CA LEU A 172 28.17 -34.39 5.28
C LEU A 172 27.28 -35.21 6.23
N ASP A 173 26.03 -35.55 5.85
CA ASP A 173 25.11 -36.30 6.73
C ASP A 173 24.64 -37.66 6.15
N GLN A 174 25.57 -38.45 5.61
CA GLN A 174 25.32 -39.87 5.29
C GLN A 174 25.87 -40.85 6.35
N THR A 175 26.51 -40.37 7.42
CA THR A 175 27.19 -41.25 8.40
C THR A 175 26.45 -41.42 9.73
N ALA A 176 25.33 -40.74 9.99
CA ALA A 176 24.56 -40.93 11.22
C ALA A 176 23.57 -42.12 11.19
N THR A 177 23.33 -42.74 10.03
CA THR A 177 22.40 -43.88 9.88
C THR A 177 23.15 -45.21 9.71
N GLN A 178 24.12 -45.52 10.58
CA GLN A 178 24.65 -46.88 10.77
C GLN A 178 25.15 -47.07 12.22
N ARG A 179 24.25 -46.92 13.21
CA ARG A 179 24.43 -47.53 14.53
C ARG A 179 23.09 -48.04 15.06
N THR A 180 22.69 -49.19 14.57
CA THR A 180 21.78 -50.14 15.24
C THR A 180 22.38 -51.52 15.08
#